data_AF-A0A958BDW5-F1
#
_entry.id   AF-A0A958BDW5-F1
#
_cell.length_a   1.000
_cell.length_b   1.000
_cell.length_c   1.000
_cell.angle_alpha   90.00
_cell.angle_beta   90.00
_cell.angle_gamma   90.00
#
_symmetry.space_group_name_H-M   'P 1'
#
loop_
_entity.id
_entity.type
_entity.pdbx_description
1 polymer ?
#
loop_
_entity_poly.entity_id
_entity_poly.type
_entity_poly.pdbx_seq_one_letter_code
_entity_poly.pdbx_strand_id
1 'polypeptide(L)'
;MTNPCYVQSTSLRPHRRQQTLGFCLALVALAFAGAAPASAQRTGNFCMTDLGGNSCTANDLAITGFEFVTLVDGCSNFTGDTATVVLRSSMTAANAGRYDLGITIDLSGSPTGAYDGDNCYHDYFPAPLSNTATPPGPPYLDNDGNVCGDGGVAGNTWVRTHAQLTITCADNFPVGNPDGIADVQICNSWKQNTGTCTGVAGAVPGTPSKCRCQTYNLFSPTAVVMKGFGAGPGNDRPIGILALAVLGMLGLSLVVQGRRRE
;
A
#
# COMPACT_ATOMS: atom_id res chain seq x y z
N MET A 1 -45.49 -31.79 -52.47
CA MET A 1 -46.10 -32.56 -51.37
C MET A 1 -46.69 -31.55 -50.40
N THR A 2 -48.00 -31.56 -50.30
CA THR A 2 -48.88 -30.55 -49.67
C THR A 2 -49.50 -31.09 -48.38
N ASN A 3 -49.96 -30.16 -47.52
CA ASN A 3 -50.86 -30.27 -46.35
C ASN A 3 -50.27 -30.49 -44.93
N PRO A 4 -50.97 -30.09 -43.84
CA PRO A 4 -51.64 -28.79 -43.61
C PRO A 4 -51.59 -28.30 -42.13
N CYS A 5 -52.21 -27.14 -41.89
CA CYS A 5 -52.55 -26.50 -40.61
C CYS A 5 -53.25 -27.38 -39.56
N TYR A 6 -53.11 -27.01 -38.28
CA TYR A 6 -54.21 -27.18 -37.30
C TYR A 6 -54.24 -26.02 -36.28
N VAL A 7 -55.41 -25.39 -36.18
CA VAL A 7 -55.81 -24.37 -35.20
C VAL A 7 -56.81 -25.01 -34.27
N GLN A 8 -56.73 -24.80 -32.95
CA GLN A 8 -57.91 -24.89 -32.08
C GLN A 8 -57.93 -23.79 -31.02
N SER A 9 -58.95 -22.94 -31.17
CA SER A 9 -59.54 -22.06 -30.15
C SER A 9 -60.57 -22.83 -29.33
N THR A 10 -60.72 -22.50 -28.04
CA THR A 10 -61.92 -22.60 -27.18
C THR A 10 -61.45 -22.29 -25.74
N SER A 11 -62.20 -21.70 -24.81
CA SER A 11 -63.56 -21.21 -24.75
C SER A 11 -63.63 -20.28 -23.53
N LEU A 12 -64.17 -19.07 -23.71
CA LEU A 12 -64.60 -18.18 -22.63
C LEU A 12 -65.93 -18.66 -22.06
N ARG A 13 -66.05 -18.78 -20.73
CA ARG A 13 -67.32 -18.62 -20.00
C ARG A 13 -67.13 -17.96 -18.63
N PRO A 14 -68.17 -17.29 -18.10
CA PRO A 14 -68.02 -16.13 -17.21
C PRO A 14 -68.62 -16.31 -15.80
N HIS A 15 -68.25 -15.36 -14.93
CA HIS A 15 -69.00 -14.76 -13.79
C HIS A 15 -69.63 -15.66 -12.70
N ARG A 16 -69.19 -15.45 -11.44
CA ARG A 16 -69.92 -14.57 -10.48
C ARG A 16 -69.16 -14.31 -9.17
N ARG A 17 -69.04 -13.00 -8.88
CA ARG A 17 -68.90 -12.26 -7.61
C ARG A 17 -68.98 -13.03 -6.28
N GLN A 18 -68.03 -12.74 -5.39
CA GLN A 18 -68.25 -12.24 -4.01
C GLN A 18 -66.89 -11.75 -3.46
N GLN A 19 -66.69 -10.43 -3.38
CA GLN A 19 -66.67 -9.69 -2.11
C GLN A 19 -65.61 -10.18 -1.11
N THR A 20 -64.43 -9.57 -1.16
CA THR A 20 -63.70 -9.19 0.05
C THR A 20 -62.85 -7.96 -0.25
N LEU A 21 -63.25 -6.86 0.35
CA LEU A 21 -62.48 -5.64 0.52
C LEU A 21 -61.22 -6.02 1.31
N GLY A 22 -60.08 -6.07 0.65
CA GLY A 22 -58.78 -6.36 1.27
C GLY A 22 -57.77 -5.40 0.69
N PHE A 23 -57.51 -4.33 1.42
CA PHE A 23 -56.45 -3.35 1.15
C PHE A 23 -55.09 -4.08 1.18
N CYS A 24 -54.66 -4.64 0.05
CA CYS A 24 -53.26 -5.04 -0.13
C CYS A 24 -52.50 -3.81 -0.58
N LEU A 25 -51.99 -3.08 0.42
CA LEU A 25 -50.90 -2.12 0.28
C LEU A 25 -49.78 -2.81 -0.52
N ALA A 26 -49.65 -2.51 -1.80
CA ALA A 26 -48.52 -2.95 -2.60
C ALA A 26 -47.29 -2.14 -2.14
N LEU A 27 -46.62 -2.66 -1.11
CA LEU A 27 -45.31 -2.23 -0.67
C LEU A 27 -44.33 -2.47 -1.83
N VAL A 28 -44.15 -1.45 -2.66
CA VAL A 28 -43.01 -1.36 -3.57
C VAL A 28 -41.78 -1.16 -2.69
N ALA A 29 -41.25 -2.27 -2.17
CA ALA A 29 -39.93 -2.31 -1.59
C ALA A 29 -38.92 -2.14 -2.73
N LEU A 30 -38.63 -0.88 -3.06
CA LEU A 30 -37.45 -0.53 -3.85
C LEU A 30 -36.25 -1.03 -3.05
N ALA A 31 -35.77 -2.22 -3.40
CA ALA A 31 -34.51 -2.74 -2.92
C ALA A 31 -33.43 -1.81 -3.47
N PHE A 32 -33.06 -0.79 -2.69
CA PHE A 32 -31.79 -0.12 -2.83
C PHE A 32 -30.72 -1.18 -2.56
N ALA A 33 -30.34 -1.91 -3.62
CA ALA A 33 -29.06 -2.59 -3.68
C ALA A 33 -28.00 -1.48 -3.64
N GLY A 34 -27.71 -0.97 -2.44
CA GLY A 34 -26.55 -0.14 -2.22
C GLY A 34 -25.36 -0.95 -2.67
N ALA A 35 -24.64 -0.46 -3.68
CA ALA A 35 -23.35 -1.02 -4.05
C ALA A 35 -22.53 -1.09 -2.77
N ALA A 36 -22.22 -2.31 -2.31
CA ALA A 36 -21.32 -2.47 -1.19
C ALA A 36 -20.03 -1.74 -1.53
N PRO A 37 -19.49 -0.90 -0.62
CA PRO A 37 -18.24 -0.21 -0.90
C PRO A 37 -17.20 -1.27 -1.25
N ALA A 38 -16.52 -1.08 -2.37
CA ALA A 38 -15.44 -1.96 -2.76
C ALA A 38 -14.45 -2.04 -1.59
N SER A 39 -14.13 -3.25 -1.15
CA SER A 39 -13.16 -3.46 -0.08
C SER A 39 -11.84 -2.84 -0.53
N ALA A 40 -11.38 -1.80 0.18
CA ALA A 40 -10.15 -1.09 -0.16
C ALA A 40 -8.93 -2.04 -0.13
N GLN A 41 -8.93 -3.00 0.80
CA GLN A 41 -7.82 -3.90 1.08
C GLN A 41 -8.35 -5.27 1.55
N ARG A 42 -7.51 -6.31 1.49
CA ARG A 42 -7.80 -7.65 2.01
C ARG A 42 -6.59 -8.25 2.70
N THR A 43 -6.85 -9.15 3.64
CA THR A 43 -5.82 -9.94 4.34
C THR A 43 -6.22 -11.40 4.33
N GLY A 44 -5.24 -12.30 4.15
CA GLY A 44 -5.43 -13.75 4.14
C GLY A 44 -4.62 -14.40 3.03
N ASN A 45 -5.14 -15.50 2.47
CA ASN A 45 -4.49 -16.23 1.39
C ASN A 45 -4.71 -15.54 0.03
N PHE A 46 -4.04 -14.41 -0.13
CA PHE A 46 -4.08 -13.53 -1.30
C PHE A 46 -2.65 -13.11 -1.67
N CYS A 47 -1.73 -14.05 -1.65
CA CYS A 47 -0.34 -13.81 -2.01
C CYS A 47 -0.19 -13.78 -3.54
N MET A 48 0.95 -13.34 -4.06
CA MET A 48 1.09 -13.00 -5.49
C MET A 48 0.73 -14.18 -6.42
N THR A 49 1.05 -15.40 -6.01
CA THR A 49 0.71 -16.62 -6.77
C THR A 49 -0.78 -16.93 -6.77
N ASP A 50 -1.51 -16.68 -5.68
CA ASP A 50 -2.98 -16.81 -5.62
C ASP A 50 -3.70 -15.81 -6.52
N LEU A 51 -3.07 -14.63 -6.72
CA LEU A 51 -3.57 -13.58 -7.60
C LEU A 51 -3.25 -13.84 -9.08
N GLY A 52 -2.60 -14.97 -9.41
CA GLY A 52 -2.26 -15.36 -10.78
C GLY A 52 -0.88 -14.89 -11.26
N GLY A 53 -0.06 -14.33 -10.37
CA GLY A 53 1.35 -14.08 -10.62
C GLY A 53 2.15 -15.38 -10.68
N ASN A 54 3.08 -15.50 -11.63
CA ASN A 54 4.01 -16.62 -11.73
C ASN A 54 5.31 -16.13 -12.37
N SER A 55 6.44 -16.44 -11.74
CA SER A 55 7.80 -16.05 -12.13
C SER A 55 8.14 -14.57 -12.01
N CYS A 56 7.16 -13.65 -12.02
CA CYS A 56 7.34 -12.21 -11.76
C CYS A 56 8.57 -11.57 -12.45
N THR A 57 8.72 -11.84 -13.74
CA THR A 57 9.93 -11.50 -14.52
C THR A 57 9.84 -10.17 -15.24
N ALA A 58 8.66 -9.57 -15.35
CA ALA A 58 8.51 -8.30 -16.03
C ALA A 58 9.10 -7.16 -15.18
N ASN A 59 9.56 -6.10 -15.85
CA ASN A 59 10.29 -4.99 -15.25
C ASN A 59 9.70 -3.63 -15.63
N ASP A 60 8.42 -3.60 -16.03
CA ASP A 60 7.70 -2.37 -16.39
C ASP A 60 7.57 -1.43 -15.18
N LEU A 61 7.46 -2.00 -13.98
CA LEU A 61 7.33 -1.29 -12.72
C LEU A 61 8.39 -1.75 -11.71
N ALA A 62 8.74 -0.87 -10.80
CA ALA A 62 9.60 -1.15 -9.66
C ALA A 62 9.05 -0.51 -8.39
N ILE A 63 9.21 -1.20 -7.26
CA ILE A 63 9.05 -0.60 -5.95
C ILE A 63 10.31 0.22 -5.67
N THR A 64 10.16 1.54 -5.59
CA THR A 64 11.28 2.48 -5.42
C THR A 64 11.44 2.95 -3.98
N GLY A 65 10.44 2.72 -3.13
CA GLY A 65 10.53 3.01 -1.72
C GLY A 65 9.55 2.18 -0.92
N PHE A 66 9.97 1.80 0.29
CA PHE A 66 9.12 1.20 1.29
C PHE A 66 9.60 1.69 2.65
N GLU A 67 8.76 2.45 3.34
CA GLU A 67 9.11 3.13 4.59
C GLU A 67 7.96 3.02 5.59
N PHE A 68 8.26 3.00 6.88
CA PHE A 68 7.24 3.16 7.91
C PHE A 68 6.89 4.64 8.05
N VAL A 69 5.59 4.93 8.09
CA VAL A 69 5.03 6.24 8.43
C VAL A 69 4.87 6.35 9.94
N THR A 70 4.48 5.26 10.59
CA THR A 70 4.27 5.20 12.04
C THR A 70 4.66 3.82 12.55
N LEU A 71 5.44 3.80 13.62
CA LEU A 71 5.78 2.60 14.37
C LEU A 71 4.98 2.61 15.67
N VAL A 72 4.04 1.68 15.82
CA VAL A 72 3.26 1.51 17.06
C VAL A 72 4.00 0.56 17.99
N ASP A 73 4.46 -0.56 17.44
CA ASP A 73 5.26 -1.57 18.14
C ASP A 73 6.29 -2.16 17.18
N GLY A 74 7.52 -2.32 17.66
CA GLY A 74 8.65 -2.78 16.85
C GLY A 74 9.07 -4.20 17.20
N CYS A 75 10.01 -4.76 16.44
CA CYS A 75 10.58 -6.06 16.76
C CYS A 75 11.57 -5.93 17.91
N SER A 76 11.24 -6.54 19.05
CA SER A 76 12.15 -6.71 20.18
C SER A 76 12.92 -8.03 20.09
N ASN A 77 12.32 -9.03 19.46
CA ASN A 77 12.90 -10.31 19.08
C ASN A 77 12.42 -10.70 17.68
N PHE A 78 12.91 -11.81 17.13
CA PHE A 78 12.39 -12.35 15.87
C PHE A 78 11.38 -13.47 16.12
N THR A 79 11.75 -14.49 16.90
CA THR A 79 10.92 -15.68 17.05
C THR A 79 9.61 -15.39 17.78
N GLY A 80 8.50 -15.47 17.04
CA GLY A 80 7.14 -15.31 17.57
C GLY A 80 6.75 -13.86 17.91
N ASP A 81 7.61 -12.89 17.58
CA ASP A 81 7.35 -11.48 17.79
C ASP A 81 6.67 -10.86 16.56
N THR A 82 6.00 -9.73 16.75
CA THR A 82 5.30 -9.00 15.68
C THR A 82 5.52 -7.51 15.80
N ALA A 83 5.71 -6.84 14.66
CA ALA A 83 5.69 -5.40 14.58
C ALA A 83 4.30 -4.90 14.17
N THR A 84 3.87 -3.78 14.75
CA THR A 84 2.66 -3.05 14.35
C THR A 84 3.05 -1.71 13.74
N VAL A 85 2.80 -1.56 12.45
CA VAL A 85 3.32 -0.44 11.65
C VAL A 85 2.27 0.10 10.68
N VAL A 86 2.36 1.38 10.36
CA VAL A 86 1.73 1.98 9.17
C VAL A 86 2.83 2.17 8.14
N LEU A 87 2.68 1.57 6.97
CA LEU A 87 3.70 1.57 5.93
C LEU A 87 3.29 2.45 4.75
N ARG A 88 4.29 2.95 4.03
CA ARG A 88 4.13 3.64 2.77
C ARG A 88 5.00 3.00 1.72
N SER A 89 4.39 2.67 0.59
CA SER A 89 5.08 2.18 -0.59
C SER A 89 5.11 3.23 -1.68
N SER A 90 6.23 3.28 -2.39
CA SER A 90 6.44 4.08 -3.58
C SER A 90 6.75 3.17 -4.77
N MET A 91 6.10 3.41 -5.91
CA MET A 91 6.32 2.67 -7.14
C MET A 91 6.62 3.60 -8.30
N THR A 92 7.44 3.17 -9.24
CA THR A 92 7.78 3.95 -10.44
C THR A 92 7.67 3.07 -11.67
N ALA A 93 7.18 3.63 -12.78
CA ALA A 93 7.20 2.95 -14.08
C ALA A 93 8.46 3.24 -14.87
N ALA A 94 9.04 2.17 -15.44
CA ALA A 94 10.11 2.24 -16.43
C ALA A 94 9.59 2.71 -17.78
N ASN A 95 8.36 2.32 -18.14
CA ASN A 95 7.74 2.61 -19.43
C ASN A 95 6.44 3.41 -19.27
N ALA A 96 6.15 4.29 -20.23
CA ALA A 96 4.85 4.94 -20.30
C ALA A 96 3.80 3.88 -20.67
N GLY A 97 2.70 3.87 -19.92
CA GLY A 97 1.62 2.90 -20.03
C GLY A 97 0.55 3.29 -19.04
N ARG A 98 -0.59 2.60 -19.04
CA ARG A 98 -1.61 2.75 -17.99
C ARG A 98 -1.77 1.44 -17.31
N TYR A 99 -1.59 1.44 -16.00
CA TYR A 99 -1.56 0.22 -15.22
C TYR A 99 -2.49 0.30 -14.03
N ASP A 100 -3.30 -0.74 -13.83
CA ASP A 100 -3.91 -1.00 -12.53
C ASP A 100 -2.83 -1.55 -11.59
N LEU A 101 -2.53 -0.83 -10.50
CA LEU A 101 -1.43 -1.14 -9.60
C LEU A 101 -1.91 -1.87 -8.34
N GLY A 102 -1.31 -3.03 -8.07
CA GLY A 102 -1.51 -3.79 -6.84
C GLY A 102 -0.22 -3.97 -6.05
N ILE A 103 -0.37 -4.19 -4.74
CA ILE A 103 0.72 -4.54 -3.83
C ILE A 103 0.29 -5.66 -2.90
N THR A 104 1.20 -6.59 -2.68
CA THR A 104 1.07 -7.71 -1.76
C THR A 104 2.21 -7.62 -0.76
N ILE A 105 1.92 -7.64 0.53
CA ILE A 105 2.89 -7.56 1.62
C ILE A 105 2.77 -8.83 2.44
N ASP A 106 3.90 -9.49 2.70
CA ASP A 106 3.95 -10.64 3.58
C ASP A 106 3.65 -10.22 5.03
N LEU A 107 2.77 -10.95 5.69
CA LEU A 107 2.49 -10.76 7.12
C LEU A 107 3.07 -11.90 7.99
N SER A 108 3.62 -12.94 7.36
CA SER A 108 4.05 -14.17 8.02
C SER A 108 5.51 -14.18 8.47
N GLY A 109 6.36 -13.32 7.89
CA GLY A 109 7.81 -13.30 8.15
C GLY A 109 8.60 -14.31 7.30
N SER A 110 8.02 -14.78 6.20
CA SER A 110 8.68 -15.69 5.25
C SER A 110 9.50 -14.90 4.23
N PRO A 111 10.71 -15.37 3.85
CA PRO A 111 11.53 -14.68 2.84
C PRO A 111 10.86 -14.64 1.46
N THR A 112 9.88 -15.52 1.22
CA THR A 112 9.08 -15.60 -0.02
C THR A 112 7.58 -15.40 0.21
N GLY A 113 7.16 -15.00 1.42
CA GLY A 113 5.76 -15.03 1.84
C GLY A 113 4.82 -14.17 1.00
N ALA A 114 5.28 -13.04 0.46
CA ALA A 114 4.43 -12.20 -0.40
C ALA A 114 4.23 -12.83 -1.80
N TYR A 115 5.15 -13.70 -2.21
CA TYR A 115 5.07 -14.42 -3.47
C TYR A 115 4.22 -15.70 -3.34
N ASP A 116 4.60 -16.60 -2.42
CA ASP A 116 4.07 -17.97 -2.32
C ASP A 116 3.60 -18.37 -0.91
N GLY A 117 3.41 -17.40 0.00
CA GLY A 117 2.86 -17.66 1.33
C GLY A 117 1.33 -17.78 1.36
N ASP A 118 0.78 -17.87 2.57
CA ASP A 118 -0.68 -18.02 2.82
C ASP A 118 -1.29 -16.85 3.61
N ASN A 119 -0.48 -15.86 4.02
CA ASN A 119 -0.93 -14.74 4.85
C ASN A 119 -0.33 -13.41 4.36
N CYS A 120 -1.04 -12.79 3.42
CA CYS A 120 -0.65 -11.55 2.80
C CYS A 120 -1.68 -10.45 3.02
N TYR A 121 -1.20 -9.20 3.08
CA TYR A 121 -2.00 -8.01 2.88
C TYR A 121 -1.98 -7.64 1.40
N HIS A 122 -3.15 -7.58 0.77
CA HIS A 122 -3.33 -7.16 -0.61
C HIS A 122 -4.09 -5.84 -0.66
N ASP A 123 -3.56 -4.89 -1.41
CA ASP A 123 -4.14 -3.56 -1.62
C ASP A 123 -3.85 -3.08 -3.05
N TYR A 124 -4.53 -2.01 -3.43
CA TYR A 124 -4.34 -1.33 -4.69
C TYR A 124 -3.97 0.14 -4.45
N PHE A 125 -3.32 0.74 -5.43
CA PHE A 125 -3.10 2.18 -5.38
C PHE A 125 -4.35 2.84 -5.96
N PRO A 126 -5.08 3.68 -5.22
CA PRO A 126 -6.32 4.26 -5.71
C PRO A 126 -6.02 5.36 -6.72
N ALA A 127 -6.89 5.52 -7.69
CA ALA A 127 -6.98 6.79 -8.38
C ALA A 127 -7.48 7.85 -7.38
N PRO A 128 -7.02 9.10 -7.45
CA PRO A 128 -5.99 9.62 -8.36
C PRO A 128 -4.56 9.44 -7.75
N LEU A 129 -3.58 8.94 -8.53
CA LEU A 129 -2.23 8.63 -8.01
C LEU A 129 -1.36 9.87 -7.77
N SER A 130 -0.85 10.06 -6.55
CA SER A 130 0.02 11.18 -6.17
C SER A 130 1.51 10.90 -6.39
N ASN A 131 2.26 11.93 -6.84
CA ASN A 131 3.72 11.95 -6.89
C ASN A 131 4.40 12.62 -5.67
N THR A 132 3.64 13.06 -4.66
CA THR A 132 4.21 13.53 -3.39
C THR A 132 3.71 12.72 -2.20
N ALA A 133 4.55 12.55 -1.19
CA ALA A 133 4.29 11.79 0.04
C ALA A 133 3.18 12.39 0.94
N THR A 134 2.80 13.64 0.69
CA THR A 134 1.65 14.34 1.28
C THR A 134 0.49 14.26 0.29
N PRO A 135 -0.78 14.00 0.69
CA PRO A 135 -1.88 13.92 -0.27
C PRO A 135 -2.04 15.30 -0.91
N PRO A 136 -1.67 15.49 -2.20
CA PRO A 136 -1.85 16.76 -2.83
C PRO A 136 -3.29 16.72 -3.39
N GLY A 137 -3.97 17.86 -3.44
CA GLY A 137 -5.36 17.94 -3.90
C GLY A 137 -5.52 17.62 -5.40
N PRO A 138 -6.73 17.29 -5.88
CA PRO A 138 -7.00 16.87 -7.26
C PRO A 138 -6.64 17.91 -8.35
N PRO A 139 -6.59 17.49 -9.64
CA PRO A 139 -6.87 16.14 -10.14
C PRO A 139 -5.63 15.42 -10.67
N TYR A 140 -5.24 14.32 -10.01
CA TYR A 140 -4.41 13.28 -10.62
C TYR A 140 -5.29 12.44 -11.54
N LEU A 141 -4.66 11.90 -12.58
CA LEU A 141 -5.35 11.31 -13.72
C LEU A 141 -6.15 10.06 -13.28
N ASP A 142 -7.47 10.15 -13.32
CA ASP A 142 -8.41 9.04 -13.47
C ASP A 142 -8.98 9.22 -14.88
N ASN A 143 -8.49 8.45 -15.86
CA ASN A 143 -8.83 8.66 -17.26
C ASN A 143 -9.64 7.50 -17.83
N ASP A 144 -10.23 6.68 -16.98
CA ASP A 144 -11.15 5.64 -17.38
C ASP A 144 -12.35 5.43 -16.41
N GLY A 145 -12.39 6.12 -15.27
CA GLY A 145 -13.49 6.09 -14.30
C GLY A 145 -13.47 4.87 -13.39
N ASN A 146 -12.32 4.21 -13.23
CA ASN A 146 -12.15 3.05 -12.36
C ASN A 146 -11.50 3.45 -11.00
N VAL A 147 -11.56 2.56 -10.01
CA VAL A 147 -11.14 2.87 -8.63
C VAL A 147 -9.62 2.73 -8.45
N CYS A 148 -8.97 1.95 -9.31
CA CYS A 148 -7.53 1.70 -9.26
C CYS A 148 -6.79 2.77 -10.05
N GLY A 149 -5.59 3.08 -9.57
CA GLY A 149 -4.86 4.23 -10.04
C GLY A 149 -4.25 3.98 -11.40
N ASP A 150 -4.49 4.91 -12.32
CA ASP A 150 -3.90 4.95 -13.66
C ASP A 150 -2.41 5.34 -13.61
N GLY A 151 -1.52 4.38 -13.41
CA GLY A 151 -0.09 4.63 -13.51
C GLY A 151 0.28 4.93 -14.96
N GLY A 152 0.37 6.21 -15.35
CA GLY A 152 0.28 6.68 -16.74
C GLY A 152 1.57 7.07 -17.48
N VAL A 153 2.62 7.49 -16.77
CA VAL A 153 3.77 8.21 -17.36
C VAL A 153 5.07 7.63 -16.81
N ALA A 154 6.02 7.34 -17.71
CA ALA A 154 7.36 6.89 -17.34
C ALA A 154 8.03 7.88 -16.38
N GLY A 155 8.72 7.37 -15.36
CA GLY A 155 9.44 8.20 -14.39
C GLY A 155 8.56 8.86 -13.33
N ASN A 156 7.23 8.76 -13.41
CA ASN A 156 6.37 9.14 -12.29
C ASN A 156 6.52 8.13 -11.16
N THR A 157 6.64 8.64 -9.94
CA THR A 157 6.54 7.86 -8.72
C THR A 157 5.14 8.01 -8.15
N TRP A 158 4.57 6.91 -7.68
CA TRP A 158 3.26 6.86 -7.04
C TRP A 158 3.40 6.37 -5.62
N VAL A 159 2.68 7.00 -4.70
CA VAL A 159 2.79 6.75 -3.27
C VAL A 159 1.46 6.27 -2.70
N ARG A 160 1.50 5.24 -1.86
CA ARG A 160 0.34 4.73 -1.11
C ARG A 160 0.75 4.49 0.33
N THR A 161 0.03 5.13 1.26
CA THR A 161 0.05 4.78 2.68
C THR A 161 -0.99 3.68 2.91
N HIS A 162 -0.57 2.60 3.55
CA HIS A 162 -1.39 1.42 3.83
C HIS A 162 -2.09 1.56 5.18
N ALA A 163 -3.03 0.66 5.45
CA ALA A 163 -3.57 0.53 6.79
C ALA A 163 -2.48 0.10 7.79
N GLN A 164 -2.80 0.18 9.08
CA GLN A 164 -1.96 -0.41 10.11
C GLN A 164 -1.89 -1.93 9.90
N LEU A 165 -0.67 -2.45 9.77
CA LEU A 165 -0.36 -3.85 9.56
C LEU A 165 0.32 -4.43 10.81
N THR A 166 0.05 -5.70 11.07
CA THR A 166 0.78 -6.52 12.03
C THR A 166 1.58 -7.53 11.24
N ILE A 167 2.90 -7.46 11.33
CA ILE A 167 3.85 -8.25 10.53
C ILE A 167 4.71 -9.06 11.49
N THR A 168 4.83 -10.37 11.24
CA THR A 168 5.77 -11.20 12.01
C THR A 168 7.20 -10.73 11.80
N CYS A 169 7.93 -10.56 12.90
CA CYS A 169 9.34 -10.22 12.88
C CYS A 169 10.16 -11.40 12.39
N ALA A 170 10.86 -11.24 11.26
CA ALA A 170 11.80 -12.24 10.78
C ALA A 170 13.03 -11.56 10.20
N ASP A 171 14.21 -12.05 10.54
CA ASP A 171 15.48 -11.63 9.95
C ASP A 171 15.97 -12.80 9.11
N ASN A 172 15.60 -12.76 7.85
CA ASN A 172 15.78 -13.85 6.88
C ASN A 172 16.53 -13.41 5.63
N PHE A 173 16.94 -12.13 5.59
CA PHE A 173 17.66 -11.53 4.50
C PHE A 173 18.96 -10.83 4.96
N PRO A 174 20.05 -10.96 4.19
CA PRO A 174 20.25 -11.89 3.08
C PRO A 174 20.10 -13.35 3.51
N VAL A 175 19.52 -14.18 2.64
CA VAL A 175 19.26 -15.60 2.95
C VAL A 175 20.57 -16.30 3.35
N GLY A 176 20.59 -16.87 4.56
CA GLY A 176 21.74 -17.57 5.14
C GLY A 176 22.76 -16.67 5.86
N ASN A 177 22.59 -15.35 5.82
CA ASN A 177 23.38 -14.40 6.59
C ASN A 177 22.50 -13.23 7.07
N PRO A 178 21.57 -13.51 8.01
CA PRO A 178 20.68 -12.50 8.59
C PRO A 178 21.48 -11.31 9.17
N ASP A 179 20.97 -10.10 8.98
CA ASP A 179 21.69 -8.85 9.27
C ASP A 179 21.33 -8.21 10.62
N GLY A 180 20.46 -8.85 11.39
CA GLY A 180 19.96 -8.38 12.67
C GLY A 180 18.78 -7.42 12.55
N ILE A 181 18.18 -7.26 11.36
CA ILE A 181 17.07 -6.35 11.10
C ILE A 181 15.87 -7.17 10.60
N ALA A 182 14.66 -6.79 11.03
CA ALA A 182 13.47 -7.46 10.54
C ALA A 182 13.23 -7.12 9.05
N ASP A 183 12.92 -8.14 8.28
CA ASP A 183 12.67 -8.13 6.86
C ASP A 183 11.19 -8.35 6.55
N VAL A 184 10.74 -7.76 5.45
CA VAL A 184 9.43 -8.05 4.85
C VAL A 184 9.57 -8.23 3.36
N GLN A 185 8.96 -9.29 2.84
CA GLN A 185 8.83 -9.46 1.40
C GLN A 185 7.60 -8.72 0.89
N ILE A 186 7.75 -8.09 -0.27
CA ILE A 186 6.69 -7.34 -0.94
C ILE A 186 6.71 -7.69 -2.41
N CYS A 187 5.53 -7.85 -2.99
CA CYS A 187 5.36 -7.97 -4.43
C CYS A 187 4.45 -6.86 -4.95
N ASN A 188 4.80 -6.23 -6.06
CA ASN A 188 3.88 -5.40 -6.82
C ASN A 188 3.33 -6.18 -8.02
N SER A 189 2.08 -5.90 -8.37
CA SER A 189 1.41 -6.44 -9.56
C SER A 189 0.94 -5.30 -10.45
N TRP A 190 0.85 -5.59 -11.74
CA TRP A 190 0.22 -4.66 -12.67
C TRP A 190 -0.52 -5.36 -13.78
N LYS A 191 -1.58 -4.70 -14.22
CA LYS A 191 -2.34 -5.06 -15.40
C LYS A 191 -2.46 -3.85 -16.29
N GLN A 192 -2.39 -4.06 -17.61
CA GLN A 192 -2.67 -2.97 -18.54
C GLN A 192 -4.12 -2.54 -18.33
N ASN A 193 -4.38 -1.24 -18.21
CA ASN A 193 -5.72 -0.73 -18.00
C ASN A 193 -6.60 -0.94 -19.26
N THR A 194 -7.14 -2.15 -19.39
CA THR A 194 -8.00 -2.62 -20.48
C THR A 194 -9.35 -3.10 -19.95
N GLY A 195 -9.69 -2.81 -18.69
CA GLY A 195 -10.94 -3.22 -18.05
C GLY A 195 -11.21 -2.46 -16.74
N THR A 196 -12.35 -2.73 -16.10
CA THR A 196 -12.76 -2.06 -14.87
C THR A 196 -12.06 -2.64 -13.63
N CYS A 197 -11.15 -1.88 -13.03
CA CYS A 197 -10.65 -2.16 -11.69
C CYS A 197 -11.55 -1.49 -10.64
N THR A 198 -12.51 -2.24 -10.11
CA THR A 198 -13.51 -1.71 -9.18
C THR A 198 -13.09 -1.82 -7.71
N GLY A 199 -11.86 -2.26 -7.43
CA GLY A 199 -11.30 -2.43 -6.09
C GLY A 199 -10.19 -3.47 -6.06
N VAL A 200 -9.78 -3.86 -4.85
CA VAL A 200 -8.62 -4.73 -4.60
C VAL A 200 -8.60 -6.03 -5.41
N ALA A 201 -9.76 -6.66 -5.65
CA ALA A 201 -9.84 -7.90 -6.44
C ALA A 201 -9.46 -7.72 -7.93
N GLY A 202 -9.46 -6.48 -8.43
CA GLY A 202 -9.02 -6.15 -9.79
C GLY A 202 -7.53 -5.82 -9.90
N ALA A 203 -6.85 -5.56 -8.78
CA ALA A 203 -5.44 -5.18 -8.73
C ALA A 203 -4.52 -6.41 -8.73
N VAL A 204 -4.64 -7.19 -9.79
CA VAL A 204 -3.94 -8.47 -10.00
C VAL A 204 -3.01 -8.37 -11.21
N PRO A 205 -2.01 -9.27 -11.35
CA PRO A 205 -1.18 -9.32 -12.55
C PRO A 205 -2.00 -9.50 -13.82
N GLY A 206 -1.71 -8.71 -14.86
CA GLY A 206 -2.38 -8.85 -16.16
C GLY A 206 -1.94 -10.09 -16.95
N THR A 207 -0.74 -10.58 -16.67
CA THR A 207 -0.18 -11.86 -17.10
C THR A 207 0.65 -12.42 -15.94
N PRO A 208 0.97 -13.72 -15.92
CA PRO A 208 1.71 -14.27 -14.78
C PRO A 208 3.06 -13.58 -14.52
N SER A 209 3.74 -13.13 -15.57
CA SER A 209 5.01 -12.38 -15.42
C SER A 209 4.88 -10.94 -14.91
N LYS A 210 3.69 -10.32 -14.91
CA LYS A 210 3.47 -8.90 -14.57
C LYS A 210 3.35 -8.67 -13.07
N CYS A 211 4.40 -9.08 -12.38
CA CYS A 211 4.63 -8.81 -10.99
C CYS A 211 6.13 -8.72 -10.75
N ARG A 212 6.53 -8.20 -9.58
CA ARG A 212 7.92 -8.19 -9.14
C ARG A 212 7.97 -8.20 -7.62
N CYS A 213 8.84 -9.03 -7.06
CA CYS A 213 8.99 -9.20 -5.62
C CYS A 213 10.37 -8.76 -5.15
N GLN A 214 10.43 -8.14 -3.98
CA GLN A 214 11.65 -7.65 -3.34
C GLN A 214 11.50 -7.73 -1.81
N THR A 215 12.61 -7.98 -1.13
CA THR A 215 12.66 -7.95 0.35
C THR A 215 13.20 -6.61 0.81
N TYR A 216 12.60 -6.07 1.88
CA TYR A 216 12.96 -4.79 2.48
C TYR A 216 13.16 -4.93 3.98
N ASN A 217 14.18 -4.26 4.51
CA ASN A 217 14.39 -4.14 5.94
C ASN A 217 13.38 -3.14 6.53
N LEU A 218 12.53 -3.58 7.46
CA LEU A 218 11.43 -2.80 8.05
C LEU A 218 11.92 -1.59 8.87
N PHE A 219 13.10 -1.69 9.49
CA PHE A 219 13.63 -0.66 10.39
C PHE A 219 14.95 -0.06 9.94
N SER A 220 15.38 -0.33 8.71
CA SER A 220 16.48 0.43 8.15
C SER A 220 15.98 1.87 8.02
N PRO A 221 16.55 2.84 8.75
CA PRO A 221 16.20 4.22 8.50
C PRO A 221 16.57 4.49 7.04
N THR A 222 15.58 4.75 6.18
CA THR A 222 15.85 5.51 4.96
C THR A 222 16.51 6.78 5.47
N ALA A 223 17.82 6.90 5.26
CA ALA A 223 18.60 7.96 5.86
C ALA A 223 17.89 9.27 5.55
N VAL A 224 17.22 9.84 6.55
CA VAL A 224 16.95 11.27 6.57
C VAL A 224 18.35 11.83 6.66
N VAL A 225 18.92 12.14 5.49
CA VAL A 225 20.03 13.06 5.40
C VAL A 225 19.45 14.35 5.94
N MET A 226 19.51 14.51 7.27
CA MET A 226 19.52 15.81 7.89
C MET A 226 20.76 16.45 7.30
N LYS A 227 20.58 17.14 6.16
CA LYS A 227 21.46 18.21 5.76
C LYS A 227 21.44 19.12 6.98
N GLY A 228 22.42 18.93 7.85
CA GLY A 228 22.68 19.87 8.92
C GLY A 228 22.73 21.22 8.25
N PHE A 229 21.82 22.10 8.63
CA PHE A 229 21.91 23.50 8.28
C PHE A 229 23.16 24.03 8.98
N GLY A 230 24.30 23.83 8.34
CA GLY A 230 25.50 24.59 8.62
C GLY A 230 25.21 26.02 8.20
N ALA A 231 24.67 26.80 9.14
CA ALA A 231 24.70 28.24 9.06
C ALA A 231 26.17 28.69 9.21
N GLY A 232 26.91 28.62 8.10
CA GLY A 232 28.21 29.26 7.96
C GLY A 232 28.01 30.59 7.24
N PRO A 233 28.26 31.75 7.88
CA PRO A 233 28.39 33.00 7.16
C PRO A 233 29.68 32.93 6.31
N GLY A 234 29.60 33.45 5.09
CA GLY A 234 30.69 33.38 4.12
C GLY A 234 32.01 33.94 4.65
N ASN A 235 33.10 33.24 4.32
CA ASN A 235 34.17 33.77 3.47
C ASN A 235 35.34 32.77 3.42
N ASP A 236 35.72 32.45 2.19
CA ASP A 236 37.08 32.17 1.71
C ASP A 236 38.22 32.04 2.73
N ARG A 237 38.77 30.82 2.88
CA ARG A 237 40.17 30.43 2.52
C ARG A 237 40.58 29.09 3.15
N PRO A 238 41.36 28.24 2.47
CA PRO A 238 41.81 26.95 3.01
C PRO A 238 43.17 27.12 3.70
N ILE A 239 43.24 26.84 5.01
CA ILE A 239 44.51 26.57 5.69
C ILE A 239 44.26 25.45 6.70
N GLY A 240 44.98 24.33 6.54
CA GLY A 240 44.94 23.20 7.47
C GLY A 240 45.48 23.61 8.83
N ILE A 241 44.82 23.16 9.90
CA ILE A 241 45.28 23.39 11.27
C ILE A 241 45.24 22.08 12.06
N LEU A 242 46.46 21.63 12.37
CA LEU A 242 46.81 20.75 13.47
C LEU A 242 46.29 21.31 14.81
N ALA A 243 45.78 20.41 15.64
CA ALA A 243 45.95 20.35 17.09
C ALA A 243 46.00 21.66 17.91
N LEU A 244 44.97 21.91 18.71
CA LEU A 244 45.12 22.59 20.01
C LEU A 244 44.07 22.11 21.00
N ALA A 245 44.45 21.11 21.81
CA ALA A 245 43.93 20.94 23.15
C ALA A 245 44.73 21.86 24.09
N VAL A 246 44.14 22.17 25.26
CA VAL A 246 44.66 23.01 26.37
C VAL A 246 44.05 24.41 26.42
N LEU A 247 43.04 24.60 27.27
CA LEU A 247 42.94 25.63 28.32
C LEU A 247 41.47 25.77 28.78
N GLY A 248 41.16 25.20 29.95
CA GLY A 248 39.82 25.27 30.55
C GLY A 248 39.81 24.90 32.02
N MET A 249 40.81 25.34 32.79
CA MET A 249 40.78 25.33 34.26
C MET A 249 41.35 26.65 34.76
N LEU A 250 40.49 27.65 34.99
CA LEU A 250 40.73 28.77 35.90
C LEU A 250 39.49 29.67 35.92
N GLY A 251 38.83 29.76 37.08
CA GLY A 251 37.91 30.86 37.35
C GLY A 251 36.59 30.49 38.03
N LEU A 252 36.60 29.79 39.17
CA LEU A 252 35.47 29.85 40.10
C LEU A 252 35.91 29.66 41.56
N SER A 253 36.69 30.61 42.07
CA SER A 253 36.95 30.77 43.51
C SER A 253 37.08 32.25 43.82
N LEU A 254 36.22 32.77 44.71
CA LEU A 254 36.26 34.04 45.45
C LEU A 254 34.99 34.91 45.31
N VAL A 255 33.86 34.46 45.85
CA VAL A 255 32.85 35.37 46.47
C VAL A 255 32.17 34.67 47.66
N VAL A 256 32.92 34.35 48.72
CA VAL A 256 32.33 34.11 50.05
C VAL A 256 33.37 34.53 51.10
N GLN A 257 33.33 35.79 51.55
CA GLN A 257 33.67 36.19 52.92
C GLN A 257 33.38 37.68 53.10
N GLY A 258 32.26 37.97 53.76
CA GLY A 258 31.91 39.35 54.08
C GLY A 258 30.52 39.52 54.66
N ARG A 259 30.13 38.76 55.69
CA ARG A 259 29.04 39.10 56.63
C ARG A 259 28.90 38.05 57.74
N ARG A 260 29.48 38.32 58.92
CA ARG A 260 28.74 38.53 60.18
C ARG A 260 29.72 38.65 61.34
N ARG A 261 29.69 39.84 61.94
CA ARG A 261 30.06 40.10 63.33
C ARG A 261 28.93 39.59 64.22
N GLU A 262 29.28 39.36 65.48
CA GLU A 262 28.48 38.97 66.65
C GLU A 262 28.34 37.46 66.86
#